data_AF-A0A4Y9Y220-F1
#
_entry.id   AF-A0A4Y9Y220-F1
#
_cell.length_a   1.000
_cell.length_b   1.000
_cell.length_c   1.000
_cell.angle_alpha   90.00
_cell.angle_beta   90.00
_cell.angle_gamma   90.00
#
_symmetry.space_group_name_H-M   'P 1'
#
loop_
_entity.id
_entity.type
_entity.pdbx_description
1 polymer ?
#
loop_
_entity_poly.entity_id
_entity_poly.type
_entity_poly.pdbx_seq_one_letter_code
_entity_poly.pdbx_strand_id
1 'polypeptide(L)'
;MRHPFANVQYYASELRFDDTYDSEDAPSSSNEKSHVQRALVTPPPGRQPDLTRSVTCPQDAAQVVKRSRRLAVLLGGQESGSAVPTYRPGGTVNGSLAILSPSELLSVHAVVHGYINISEIAGAGRALTEVLHEDLYSWNADSDPPLPSRIPFRYTLPSQYTDPNLGDRLPLPPTYHAYLSGIPGFTVHVSYHIAVDMLYTKRQGPSWRKRRW
;
A
#
# COMPACT_ATOMS: atom_id res chain seq x y z
N MET A 1 8.20 -16.54 10.71
CA MET A 1 8.71 -16.74 9.34
C MET A 1 8.10 -15.66 8.46
N ARG A 2 8.86 -14.63 8.11
CA ARG A 2 8.45 -13.59 7.17
C ARG A 2 8.59 -14.16 5.76
N HIS A 3 7.55 -14.07 4.93
CA HIS A 3 7.58 -14.56 3.54
C HIS A 3 7.74 -13.35 2.59
N PRO A 4 8.92 -13.16 1.97
CA PRO A 4 9.12 -12.10 1.00
C PRO A 4 8.72 -12.58 -0.40
N PHE A 5 7.82 -11.87 -1.07
CA PHE A 5 7.65 -11.96 -2.53
C PHE A 5 7.20 -10.57 -3.03
N ALA A 6 7.91 -9.81 -3.86
CA ALA A 6 8.87 -10.18 -4.89
C ALA A 6 9.76 -8.98 -5.27
N ASN A 7 11.06 -9.10 -5.02
CA ASN A 7 12.18 -8.99 -5.97
C ASN A 7 13.45 -9.24 -5.14
N VAL A 8 14.33 -10.11 -5.61
CA VAL A 8 15.55 -10.51 -4.91
C VAL A 8 16.61 -9.45 -5.10
N GLN A 9 17.07 -8.85 -4.01
CA GLN A 9 18.50 -8.67 -3.67
C GLN A 9 18.64 -8.44 -2.14
N TYR A 10 19.62 -9.12 -1.54
CA TYR A 10 19.94 -9.19 -0.10
C TYR A 10 20.40 -7.81 0.43
N TYR A 11 20.17 -7.39 1.68
CA TYR A 11 20.81 -7.86 2.92
C TYR A 11 19.91 -7.76 4.17
N ALA A 12 20.24 -8.63 5.11
CA ALA A 12 19.84 -8.58 6.51
C ALA A 12 20.71 -7.59 7.29
N SER A 13 20.09 -6.78 8.13
CA SER A 13 20.62 -6.41 9.45
C SER A 13 19.52 -5.74 10.27
N GLU A 14 19.24 -6.33 11.43
CA GLU A 14 18.58 -5.68 12.55
C GLU A 14 19.48 -4.53 13.01
N LEU A 15 18.98 -3.30 13.02
CA LEU A 15 19.54 -2.25 13.86
C LEU A 15 18.41 -1.38 14.40
N ARG A 16 18.40 -1.29 15.73
CA ARG A 16 17.64 -0.33 16.52
C ARG A 16 18.11 1.08 16.13
N PHE A 17 17.17 1.95 15.83
CA PHE A 17 17.42 3.39 15.82
C PHE A 17 17.16 3.88 17.24
N ASP A 18 18.25 4.22 17.92
CA ASP A 18 18.26 5.15 19.04
C ASP A 18 19.00 6.36 18.49
N ASP A 19 18.31 7.48 18.31
CA ASP A 19 18.93 8.78 18.18
C ASP A 19 17.90 9.85 18.55
N THR A 20 18.14 10.37 19.75
CA THR A 20 17.53 11.54 20.34
C THR A 20 18.07 12.77 19.61
N TYR A 21 17.21 13.57 18.99
CA TYR A 21 17.55 14.93 18.57
C TYR A 21 16.64 15.91 19.31
N ASP A 22 17.24 16.58 20.29
CA ASP A 22 16.75 17.82 20.87
C ASP A 22 16.94 18.94 19.84
N SER A 23 15.88 19.67 19.54
CA SER A 23 15.99 20.96 18.85
C SER A 23 14.88 21.89 19.35
N GLU A 24 15.29 22.85 20.16
CA GLU A 24 14.50 23.96 20.67
C GLU A 24 14.37 25.10 19.64
N ASP A 25 13.36 25.95 19.90
CA ASP A 25 13.17 27.34 19.46
C ASP A 25 12.50 27.67 18.09
N ALA A 26 11.15 27.82 18.15
CA ALA A 26 10.35 29.08 18.05
C ALA A 26 10.68 30.17 16.97
N PRO A 27 9.80 31.19 16.69
CA PRO A 27 8.33 31.33 16.78
C PRO A 27 7.65 32.01 15.56
N SER A 28 6.30 32.14 15.62
CA SER A 28 5.45 33.24 15.08
C SER A 28 5.32 33.37 13.54
N SER A 29 4.30 33.94 12.91
CA SER A 29 3.00 34.54 13.26
C SER A 29 2.35 34.86 11.90
N SER A 30 1.02 34.81 11.81
CA SER A 30 0.16 35.89 11.28
C SER A 30 -0.98 35.41 10.39
N ASN A 31 -2.10 36.08 10.65
CA ASN A 31 -3.43 35.89 10.11
C ASN A 31 -3.51 36.28 8.63
N GLU A 32 -4.39 35.63 7.86
CA GLU A 32 -5.18 36.38 6.89
C GLU A 32 -6.59 35.81 6.71
N LYS A 33 -7.57 36.68 6.94
CA LYS A 33 -9.01 36.47 6.70
C LYS A 33 -9.34 36.98 5.30
N SER A 34 -10.02 36.18 4.48
CA SER A 34 -10.70 36.66 3.26
C SER A 34 -11.80 35.67 2.89
N HIS A 35 -13.01 35.97 3.36
CA HIS A 35 -14.09 36.64 2.62
C HIS A 35 -14.85 35.71 1.68
N VAL A 36 -16.04 35.34 2.17
CA VAL A 36 -17.10 34.60 1.51
C VAL A 36 -17.80 35.54 0.53
N GLN A 37 -17.89 35.15 -0.74
CA GLN A 37 -18.97 35.60 -1.61
C GLN A 37 -19.67 34.40 -2.24
N ARG A 38 -20.95 34.30 -1.88
CA ARG A 38 -21.91 33.27 -2.23
C ARG A 38 -22.78 33.84 -3.34
N ALA A 39 -22.60 33.37 -4.57
CA ALA A 39 -23.50 33.68 -5.68
C ALA A 39 -24.51 32.53 -5.85
N LEU A 40 -25.80 32.82 -5.63
CA LEU A 40 -26.90 31.98 -6.08
C LEU A 40 -26.98 32.07 -7.60
N VAL A 41 -26.87 30.92 -8.28
CA VAL A 41 -27.23 30.80 -9.69
C VAL A 41 -28.36 29.78 -9.83
N THR A 42 -29.43 30.27 -10.43
CA THR A 42 -30.72 29.62 -10.71
C THR A 42 -30.59 28.46 -11.70
N PRO A 43 -31.30 27.34 -11.52
CA PRO A 43 -31.28 26.22 -12.46
C PRO A 43 -32.18 26.46 -13.69
N PRO A 44 -31.74 26.12 -14.92
CA PRO A 44 -32.62 26.03 -16.08
C PRO A 44 -33.40 24.70 -16.12
N PRO A 45 -34.62 24.69 -16.67
CA PRO A 45 -35.49 23.51 -16.72
C PRO A 45 -35.19 22.59 -17.92
N GLY A 46 -35.31 21.28 -17.66
CA GLY A 46 -35.88 20.31 -18.59
C GLY A 46 -35.06 19.91 -19.82
N ARG A 47 -34.30 18.81 -19.71
CA ARG A 47 -34.07 17.89 -20.84
C ARG A 47 -34.39 16.47 -20.42
N GLN A 48 -35.30 15.85 -21.17
CA GLN A 48 -35.74 14.47 -21.02
C GLN A 48 -34.57 13.48 -21.14
N PRO A 49 -34.59 12.35 -20.40
CA PRO A 49 -33.59 11.32 -20.51
C PRO A 49 -33.82 10.48 -21.77
N ASP A 50 -32.84 10.51 -22.68
CA ASP A 50 -32.76 9.60 -23.80
C ASP A 50 -32.29 8.22 -23.27
N LEU A 51 -33.26 7.34 -23.01
CA LEU A 51 -33.09 6.00 -22.44
C LEU A 51 -32.68 4.99 -23.52
N THR A 52 -31.56 5.21 -24.18
CA THR A 52 -30.86 4.16 -24.94
C THR A 52 -29.36 4.23 -24.69
N ARG A 53 -28.96 4.40 -23.43
CA ARG A 53 -27.59 4.07 -23.01
C ARG A 53 -27.52 2.57 -22.90
N SER A 54 -27.09 1.92 -23.98
CA SER A 54 -26.66 0.53 -23.98
C SER A 54 -25.80 0.33 -22.73
N VAL A 55 -26.28 -0.52 -21.83
CA VAL A 55 -25.48 -1.03 -20.72
C VAL A 55 -24.38 -1.85 -21.38
N THR A 56 -23.30 -1.18 -21.77
CA THR A 56 -22.05 -1.84 -22.12
C THR A 56 -21.69 -2.61 -20.87
N CYS A 57 -21.94 -3.92 -20.92
CA CYS A 57 -21.44 -4.86 -19.93
C CYS A 57 -19.96 -4.50 -19.76
N PRO A 58 -19.51 -4.12 -18.55
CA PRO A 58 -18.16 -3.65 -18.36
C PRO A 58 -17.24 -4.72 -18.93
N GLN A 59 -16.49 -4.35 -19.99
CA GLN A 59 -15.51 -5.23 -20.62
C GLN A 59 -14.75 -5.93 -19.50
N ASP A 60 -14.67 -7.26 -19.56
CA ASP A 60 -13.96 -8.09 -18.58
C ASP A 60 -12.55 -7.53 -18.40
N ALA A 61 -12.41 -6.64 -17.43
CA ALA A 61 -11.15 -5.97 -17.17
C ALA A 61 -10.20 -7.06 -16.69
N ALA A 62 -9.02 -7.12 -17.30
CA ALA A 62 -8.07 -8.16 -16.96
C ALA A 62 -7.73 -8.09 -15.47
N GLN A 63 -7.50 -9.27 -14.91
CA GLN A 63 -7.17 -9.44 -13.50
C GLN A 63 -5.75 -9.97 -13.36
N VAL A 64 -4.98 -9.35 -12.48
CA VAL A 64 -3.69 -9.89 -12.05
C VAL A 64 -3.92 -10.65 -10.75
N VAL A 65 -3.50 -11.92 -10.72
CA VAL A 65 -3.63 -12.78 -9.54
C VAL A 65 -2.25 -13.13 -9.02
N LYS A 66 -2.00 -12.80 -7.75
CA LYS A 66 -0.81 -13.23 -7.02
C LYS A 66 -1.22 -14.22 -5.95
N ARG A 67 -0.66 -15.43 -6.01
CA ARG A 67 -1.04 -16.53 -5.12
C ARG A 67 0.15 -17.01 -4.28
N SER A 68 -0.10 -17.21 -2.99
CA SER A 68 0.78 -17.92 -2.06
C SER A 68 0.08 -19.20 -1.57
N ARG A 69 0.72 -19.91 -0.64
CA ARG A 69 0.14 -21.11 -0.02
C ARG A 69 -1.15 -20.83 0.76
N ARG A 70 -1.25 -19.65 1.38
CA ARG A 70 -2.31 -19.32 2.35
C ARG A 70 -3.25 -18.20 1.89
N LEU A 71 -2.83 -17.43 0.88
CA LEU A 71 -3.53 -16.25 0.39
C LEU A 71 -3.47 -16.20 -1.13
N ALA A 72 -4.54 -15.74 -1.77
CA ALA A 72 -4.46 -15.16 -3.10
C ALA A 72 -4.95 -13.71 -3.07
N VAL A 73 -4.23 -12.83 -3.75
CA VAL A 73 -4.61 -11.44 -3.98
C VAL A 73 -5.01 -11.31 -5.44
N LEU A 74 -6.21 -10.81 -5.69
CA LEU A 74 -6.72 -10.54 -7.03
C LEU A 74 -6.85 -9.04 -7.19
N LEU A 75 -6.30 -8.51 -8.28
CA LEU A 75 -6.30 -7.08 -8.62
C LEU A 75 -6.99 -6.90 -9.97
N GLY A 76 -8.09 -6.16 -9.99
CA GLY A 76 -8.88 -5.87 -11.18
C GLY A 76 -8.50 -4.54 -11.85
N GLY A 77 -9.14 -4.25 -12.98
CA GLY A 77 -8.94 -2.99 -13.70
C GLY A 77 -7.60 -2.91 -14.44
N GLN A 78 -7.02 -4.06 -14.79
CA GLN A 78 -5.72 -4.12 -15.46
C GLN A 78 -5.89 -4.18 -16.97
N GLU A 79 -4.86 -3.74 -17.70
CA GLU A 79 -4.80 -3.89 -19.15
C GLU A 79 -4.70 -5.37 -19.54
N SER A 80 -5.34 -5.73 -20.64
CA SER A 80 -5.34 -7.12 -21.14
C SER A 80 -3.92 -7.60 -21.42
N GLY A 81 -3.54 -8.73 -20.82
CA GLY A 81 -2.20 -9.30 -20.97
C GLY A 81 -1.14 -8.69 -20.05
N SER A 82 -1.48 -7.73 -19.19
CA SER A 82 -0.50 -7.19 -18.24
C SER A 82 -0.12 -8.23 -17.17
N ALA A 83 1.18 -8.48 -17.03
CA ALA A 83 1.72 -9.32 -15.96
C ALA A 83 1.87 -8.56 -14.62
N VAL A 84 1.92 -7.23 -14.68
CA VAL A 84 2.21 -6.36 -13.52
C VAL A 84 1.10 -5.33 -13.37
N PRO A 85 0.51 -5.19 -12.17
CA PRO A 85 -0.58 -4.25 -12.00
C PRO A 85 -0.05 -2.82 -12.13
N THR A 86 -0.77 -1.97 -12.86
CA THR A 86 -0.38 -0.57 -13.10
C THR A 86 -1.49 0.35 -12.61
N TYR A 87 -1.11 1.33 -11.81
CA TYR A 87 -2.02 2.34 -11.27
C TYR A 87 -1.43 3.74 -11.43
N ARG A 88 -2.32 4.72 -11.55
CA ARG A 88 -1.95 6.15 -11.62
C ARG A 88 -2.23 6.82 -10.26
N PRO A 89 -1.55 7.93 -9.94
CA PRO A 89 -1.95 8.77 -8.81
C PRO A 89 -3.44 9.17 -8.93
N GLY A 90 -4.19 9.08 -7.83
CA GLY A 90 -5.66 9.26 -7.86
C GLY A 90 -6.45 8.06 -8.42
N GLY A 91 -5.77 7.01 -8.89
CA GLY A 91 -6.39 5.81 -9.44
C GLY A 91 -6.92 4.89 -8.35
N THR A 92 -8.00 4.16 -8.66
CA THR A 92 -8.58 3.17 -7.75
C THR A 92 -8.00 1.78 -7.97
N VAL A 93 -7.41 1.23 -6.91
CA VAL A 93 -7.08 -0.19 -6.74
C VAL A 93 -8.35 -0.93 -6.33
N ASN A 94 -8.89 -1.74 -7.24
CA ASN A 94 -9.99 -2.66 -6.95
C ASN A 94 -9.43 -4.06 -6.83
N GLY A 95 -9.69 -4.73 -5.71
CA GLY A 95 -9.14 -6.06 -5.50
C GLY A 95 -9.94 -6.90 -4.51
N SER A 96 -9.43 -8.10 -4.27
CA SER A 96 -9.95 -8.98 -3.23
C SER A 96 -8.88 -9.91 -2.71
N LEU A 97 -8.93 -10.18 -1.41
CA LEU A 97 -8.14 -11.20 -0.73
C LEU A 97 -8.96 -12.49 -0.66
N ALA A 98 -8.38 -13.62 -1.05
CA ALA A 98 -8.97 -14.95 -0.90
C ALA A 98 -8.09 -15.77 0.04
N ILE A 99 -8.65 -16.10 1.21
CA ILE A 99 -7.94 -16.83 2.27
C ILE A 99 -8.07 -18.33 1.98
N LEU A 100 -6.97 -18.97 1.62
CA LEU A 100 -6.96 -20.37 1.18
C LEU A 100 -6.90 -21.35 2.35
N SER A 101 -6.53 -20.89 3.54
CA SER A 101 -6.41 -21.72 4.75
C SER A 101 -6.83 -20.91 5.97
N PRO A 102 -8.14 -20.67 6.17
CA PRO A 102 -8.62 -19.87 7.29
C PRO A 102 -8.53 -20.58 8.64
N SER A 103 -8.31 -21.90 8.65
CA SER A 103 -8.10 -22.66 9.89
C SER A 103 -6.92 -22.07 10.67
N GLU A 104 -7.12 -21.80 11.96
CA GLU A 104 -6.10 -21.25 12.86
C GLU A 104 -5.67 -19.81 12.56
N LEU A 105 -6.37 -19.09 11.67
CA LEU A 105 -6.09 -17.68 11.44
C LEU A 105 -6.61 -16.84 12.61
N LEU A 106 -5.72 -16.01 13.17
CA LEU A 106 -6.00 -15.12 14.30
C LEU A 106 -6.24 -13.68 13.86
N SER A 107 -5.48 -13.21 12.87
CA SER A 107 -5.67 -11.87 12.31
C SER A 107 -5.25 -11.79 10.85
N VAL A 108 -5.84 -10.83 10.14
CA VAL A 108 -5.48 -10.42 8.79
C VAL A 108 -5.37 -8.90 8.80
N HIS A 109 -4.25 -8.38 8.34
CA HIS A 109 -4.05 -6.95 8.18
C HIS A 109 -3.44 -6.71 6.80
N ALA A 110 -4.12 -5.94 5.97
CA ALA A 110 -3.67 -5.60 4.63
C ALA A 110 -3.41 -4.11 4.55
N VAL A 111 -2.23 -3.74 4.07
CA VAL A 111 -1.73 -2.37 4.02
C VAL A 111 -1.16 -2.10 2.64
N VAL A 112 -1.33 -0.89 2.13
CA VAL A 112 -0.60 -0.41 0.96
C VAL A 112 0.56 0.46 1.43
N HIS A 113 1.75 0.13 0.94
CA HIS A 113 2.97 0.88 1.20
C HIS A 113 3.55 1.49 -0.07
N GLY A 114 4.25 2.60 0.10
CA GLY A 114 5.08 3.24 -0.92
C GLY A 114 6.39 3.71 -0.29
N TYR A 115 7.50 3.40 -0.93
CA TYR A 115 8.84 3.75 -0.45
C TYR A 115 9.70 4.34 -1.54
N ILE A 116 10.50 5.35 -1.16
CA ILE A 116 11.69 5.80 -1.90
C ILE A 116 12.90 5.27 -1.14
N ASN A 117 13.70 4.41 -1.77
CA ASN A 117 14.95 3.91 -1.23
C ASN A 117 16.11 4.43 -2.07
N ILE A 118 16.98 5.22 -1.46
CA ILE A 118 18.22 5.71 -2.05
C ILE A 118 19.37 4.99 -1.34
N SER A 119 20.23 4.33 -2.11
CA SER A 119 21.37 3.60 -1.56
C SER A 119 22.65 3.82 -2.34
N GLU A 120 23.75 3.96 -1.61
CA GLU A 120 25.12 4.01 -2.13
C GLU A 120 25.73 2.60 -2.12
N ILE A 121 26.10 2.07 -3.30
CA ILE A 121 26.64 0.73 -3.53
C ILE A 121 28.05 0.58 -2.92
N ALA A 122 28.85 1.65 -2.94
CA ALA A 122 30.25 1.62 -2.49
C ALA A 122 30.44 2.14 -1.04
N GLY A 123 29.35 2.55 -0.39
CA GLY A 123 29.37 3.15 0.94
C GLY A 123 28.29 2.58 1.86
N ALA A 124 28.10 3.24 3.00
CA ALA A 124 27.04 2.90 3.96
C ALA A 124 25.82 3.82 3.85
N GLY A 125 25.82 4.78 2.91
CA GLY A 125 24.73 5.73 2.72
C GLY A 125 23.44 5.05 2.29
N ARG A 126 22.40 5.10 3.12
CA ARG A 126 21.05 4.66 2.78
C ARG A 126 20.02 5.63 3.34
N ALA A 127 19.07 6.03 2.51
CA ALA A 127 17.89 6.78 2.90
C ALA A 127 16.64 6.02 2.46
N LEU A 128 15.72 5.79 3.40
CA LEU A 128 14.43 5.17 3.14
C LEU A 128 13.33 6.14 3.58
N THR A 129 12.53 6.60 2.64
CA THR A 129 11.40 7.50 2.89
C THR A 129 10.10 6.75 2.58
N GLU A 130 9.22 6.64 3.57
CA GLU A 130 7.86 6.14 3.37
C GLU A 130 6.99 7.28 2.80
N VAL A 131 6.46 7.07 1.60
CA VAL A 131 5.60 8.05 0.91
C VAL A 131 4.14 7.65 0.92
N LEU A 132 3.84 6.41 1.31
CA LEU A 132 2.48 5.91 1.43
C LEU A 132 2.42 4.80 2.48
N HIS A 133 1.44 4.90 3.38
CA HIS A 133 1.12 3.87 4.37
C HIS A 133 -0.37 3.96 4.71
N GLU A 134 -1.18 3.07 4.14
CA GLU A 134 -2.63 3.13 4.33
C GLU A 134 -3.23 1.74 4.54
N ASP A 135 -4.10 1.62 5.54
CA ASP A 135 -4.80 0.39 5.85
C ASP A 135 -5.89 0.11 4.80
N LEU A 136 -5.82 -1.07 4.17
CA LEU A 136 -6.82 -1.55 3.21
C LEU A 136 -7.91 -2.37 3.90
N TYR A 137 -7.50 -3.20 4.87
CA TYR A 137 -8.37 -4.12 5.58
C TYR A 137 -7.73 -4.58 6.89
N SER A 138 -8.55 -4.74 7.92
CA SER A 138 -8.14 -5.35 9.19
C SER A 138 -9.23 -6.30 9.68
N TRP A 139 -8.82 -7.44 10.21
CA TRP A 139 -9.68 -8.44 10.83
C TRP A 139 -8.95 -9.17 11.94
N ASN A 140 -9.67 -9.44 13.04
CA ASN A 140 -9.20 -10.16 14.20
C ASN A 140 -10.28 -11.14 14.69
N ALA A 141 -9.88 -12.40 14.91
CA ALA A 141 -10.76 -13.49 15.30
C ALA A 141 -11.49 -13.27 16.64
N ASP A 142 -10.91 -12.47 17.54
CA ASP A 142 -11.46 -12.23 18.88
C ASP A 142 -12.52 -11.12 18.88
N SER A 143 -12.43 -10.15 17.97
CA SER A 143 -13.30 -8.95 17.94
C SER A 143 -14.27 -8.90 16.77
N ASP A 144 -13.93 -9.54 15.65
CA ASP A 144 -14.68 -9.39 14.40
C ASP A 144 -15.57 -10.61 14.09
N PRO A 145 -16.61 -10.43 13.25
CA PRO A 145 -17.41 -11.54 12.75
C PRO A 145 -16.57 -12.61 12.03
N PRO A 146 -17.12 -13.82 11.82
CA PRO A 146 -16.44 -14.86 11.07
C PRO A 146 -15.93 -14.36 9.71
N LEU A 147 -14.66 -14.70 9.42
CA LEU A 147 -13.98 -14.21 8.23
C LEU A 147 -14.67 -14.69 6.94
N PRO A 148 -15.00 -13.78 6.00
CA PRO A 148 -15.55 -14.19 4.72
C PRO A 148 -14.48 -14.92 3.88
N SER A 149 -14.93 -15.84 3.02
CA SER A 149 -14.03 -16.60 2.12
C SER A 149 -13.26 -15.70 1.15
N ARG A 150 -13.85 -14.56 0.79
CA ARG A 150 -13.29 -13.54 -0.07
C ARG A 150 -13.58 -12.16 0.51
N ILE A 151 -12.53 -11.36 0.68
CA ILE A 151 -12.59 -10.02 1.26
C ILE A 151 -12.35 -9.02 0.13
N PRO A 152 -13.39 -8.35 -0.39
CA PRO A 152 -13.20 -7.29 -1.37
C PRO A 152 -12.58 -6.07 -0.70
N PHE A 153 -11.69 -5.37 -1.41
CA PHE A 153 -11.19 -4.07 -0.99
C PHE A 153 -11.18 -3.11 -2.18
N ARG A 154 -11.41 -1.83 -1.88
CA ARG A 154 -11.36 -0.75 -2.86
C ARG A 154 -10.63 0.42 -2.23
N TYR A 155 -9.54 0.83 -2.86
CA TYR A 155 -8.67 1.86 -2.34
C TYR A 155 -8.27 2.83 -3.45
N THR A 156 -8.39 4.13 -3.19
CA THR A 156 -7.98 5.16 -4.15
C THR A 156 -6.62 5.70 -3.72
N LEU A 157 -5.61 5.52 -4.57
CA LEU A 157 -4.28 6.05 -4.33
C LEU A 157 -4.35 7.57 -4.19
N PRO A 158 -3.71 8.16 -3.18
CA PRO A 158 -3.63 9.60 -3.10
C PRO A 158 -2.83 10.12 -4.29
N SER A 159 -3.08 11.37 -4.69
CA SER A 159 -2.29 12.01 -5.75
C SER A 159 -0.96 12.59 -5.22
N GLN A 160 -0.88 12.79 -3.91
CA GLN A 160 0.20 13.50 -3.21
C GLN A 160 0.52 12.81 -1.89
N TYR A 161 1.74 13.01 -1.38
CA TYR A 161 2.16 12.66 -0.04
C TYR A 161 2.72 13.89 0.67
N THR A 162 2.73 13.87 2.00
CA THR A 162 3.38 14.91 2.79
C THR A 162 4.82 14.49 3.04
N ASP A 163 5.79 15.32 2.64
CA ASP A 163 7.20 15.07 2.94
C ASP A 163 7.42 15.15 4.46
N PRO A 164 7.96 14.11 5.12
CA PRO A 164 8.10 14.09 6.56
C PRO A 164 9.12 15.12 7.09
N ASN A 165 10.05 15.58 6.24
CA ASN A 165 11.08 16.53 6.64
C ASN A 165 10.66 17.98 6.35
N LEU A 166 10.04 18.22 5.18
CA LEU A 166 9.67 19.57 4.75
C LEU A 166 8.23 19.96 5.16
N GLY A 167 7.35 18.98 5.38
CA GLY A 167 5.92 19.22 5.61
C GLY A 167 5.13 19.60 4.34
N ASP A 168 5.81 19.73 3.20
CA ASP A 168 5.21 20.07 1.92
C ASP A 168 4.44 18.91 1.31
N ARG A 169 3.38 19.22 0.55
CA ARG A 169 2.65 18.23 -0.24
C ARG A 169 3.30 18.07 -1.61
N LEU A 170 3.86 16.89 -1.84
CA LEU A 170 4.54 16.53 -3.07
C LEU A 170 3.72 15.48 -3.85
N PRO A 171 3.78 15.46 -5.19
CA PRO A 171 3.11 14.42 -5.96
C PRO A 171 3.68 13.04 -5.63
N LEU A 172 2.83 12.00 -5.63
CA LEU A 172 3.34 10.63 -5.50
C LEU A 172 4.28 10.32 -6.68
N PRO A 173 5.53 9.88 -6.41
CA PRO A 173 6.46 9.55 -7.48
C PRO A 173 6.01 8.30 -8.25
N PRO A 174 6.30 8.19 -9.55
CA PRO A 174 6.06 6.94 -10.27
C PRO A 174 6.96 5.83 -9.73
N THR A 175 6.57 4.57 -9.99
CA THR A 175 7.49 3.43 -9.77
C THR A 175 8.72 3.62 -10.66
N TYR A 176 9.91 3.59 -10.07
CA TYR A 176 11.14 4.00 -10.73
C TYR A 176 12.33 3.22 -10.17
N HIS A 177 13.26 2.85 -11.03
CA HIS A 177 14.53 2.24 -10.63
C HIS A 177 15.64 2.76 -11.54
N ALA A 178 16.69 3.36 -10.96
CA ALA A 178 17.82 3.84 -11.73
C ALA A 178 19.14 3.84 -10.95
N TYR A 179 20.22 3.70 -11.70
CA TYR A 179 21.58 3.99 -11.28
C TYR A 179 21.90 5.44 -11.65
N LEU A 180 22.32 6.25 -10.67
CA LEU A 180 22.63 7.65 -10.88
C LEU A 180 24.05 7.75 -11.47
N SER A 181 24.17 7.71 -12.79
CA SER A 181 25.48 7.72 -13.47
C SER A 181 26.34 8.97 -13.19
N GLY A 182 25.72 10.08 -12.76
CA GLY A 182 26.43 11.30 -12.35
C GLY A 182 27.01 11.28 -10.94
N ILE A 183 26.60 10.32 -10.09
CA ILE A 183 27.12 10.14 -8.74
C ILE A 183 27.47 8.66 -8.58
N PRO A 184 28.74 8.28 -8.80
CA PRO A 184 29.16 6.89 -8.79
C PRO A 184 28.67 6.15 -7.54
N GLY A 185 28.03 5.01 -7.75
CA GLY A 185 27.55 4.17 -6.67
C GLY A 185 26.14 4.47 -6.18
N PHE A 186 25.43 5.50 -6.63
CA PHE A 186 24.07 5.74 -6.12
C PHE A 186 22.98 5.01 -6.94
N THR A 187 22.01 4.47 -6.22
CA THR A 187 20.81 3.81 -6.75
C THR A 187 19.57 4.42 -6.12
N VAL A 188 18.54 4.61 -6.92
CA VAL A 188 17.23 5.06 -6.47
C VAL A 188 16.20 4.03 -6.86
N HIS A 189 15.38 3.62 -5.90
CA HIS A 189 14.31 2.66 -6.08
C HIS A 189 13.03 3.18 -5.43
N VAL A 190 12.04 3.51 -6.26
CA VAL A 190 10.69 3.90 -5.84
C VAL A 190 9.77 2.73 -6.09
N SER A 191 9.09 2.26 -5.04
CA SER A 191 8.25 1.05 -5.13
C SER A 191 6.98 1.17 -4.31
N TYR A 192 5.93 0.52 -4.79
CA TYR A 192 4.64 0.42 -4.12
C TYR A 192 4.25 -1.05 -4.00
N HIS A 193 3.68 -1.45 -2.86
CA HIS A 193 3.24 -2.81 -2.65
C HIS A 193 2.05 -2.91 -1.72
N ILE A 194 1.25 -3.95 -1.92
CA ILE A 194 0.23 -4.37 -0.95
C ILE A 194 0.86 -5.46 -0.08
N ALA A 195 1.03 -5.16 1.20
CA ALA A 195 1.42 -6.12 2.22
C ALA A 195 0.17 -6.74 2.84
N VAL A 196 0.22 -8.04 3.13
CA VAL A 196 -0.84 -8.73 3.86
C VAL A 196 -0.20 -9.57 4.95
N ASP A 197 -0.33 -9.09 6.17
CA ASP A 197 0.11 -9.77 7.37
C ASP A 197 -1.00 -10.68 7.88
N MET A 198 -0.61 -11.91 8.22
CA MET A 198 -1.51 -12.93 8.74
C MET A 198 -0.91 -13.58 9.97
N LEU A 199 -1.61 -13.47 11.08
CA LEU A 199 -1.25 -14.18 12.31
C LEU A 199 -2.00 -15.50 12.38
N TYR A 200 -1.32 -16.57 12.76
CA TYR A 200 -1.92 -17.89 12.94
C TYR A 200 -1.64 -18.42 14.35
N THR A 201 -2.52 -19.27 14.88
CA THR A 201 -2.23 -20.00 16.11
C THR A 201 -0.99 -20.88 15.90
N LYS A 202 -0.11 -20.91 16.90
CA LYS A 202 1.02 -21.83 16.87
C LYS A 202 0.47 -23.23 17.14
N ARG A 203 0.47 -24.11 16.14
CA ARG A 203 0.27 -25.54 16.39
C ARG A 203 1.35 -26.01 17.36
N GLN A 204 0.99 -26.21 18.62
CA GLN A 204 1.79 -26.96 19.57
C GLN A 204 1.85 -28.39 19.02
N GLY A 205 2.92 -28.72 18.32
CA GLY A 205 3.15 -30.08 17.84
C GLY A 205 3.19 -31.04 19.04
N PRO A 206 2.87 -32.33 18.84
CA PRO A 206 2.87 -33.29 19.92
C PRO A 206 4.25 -33.33 20.62
N SER A 207 4.32 -32.83 21.85
CA SER A 207 5.50 -32.85 22.73
C SER A 207 5.79 -34.27 23.22
N TRP A 208 6.19 -35.18 22.33
CA TRP A 208 6.50 -36.56 22.68
C TRP A 208 7.92 -36.95 22.26
N ARG A 209 8.93 -36.21 22.75
CA ARG A 209 10.32 -36.70 22.78
C ARG A 209 11.03 -36.30 24.07
N LYS A 210 10.69 -37.01 25.15
CA LYS A 210 11.65 -37.36 26.20
C LYS A 210 11.52 -38.86 26.47
N ARG A 211 12.20 -39.67 25.66
CA ARG A 211 12.58 -41.02 26.08
C ARG A 211 13.74 -40.86 27.04
N ARG A 212 13.52 -41.18 28.32
CA ARG A 212 14.61 -41.39 29.27
C ARG A 212 15.22 -42.76 28.97
N TRP A 213 16.54 -42.79 28.85
CA TRP A 213 17.37 -43.99 29.03
C TRP A 213 18.01 -43.87 30.41
#